data_AF-A0A4Z0PZF5-F1
#
_entry.id   AF-A0A4Z0PZF5-F1
#
_cell.length_a   1.000
_cell.length_b   1.000
_cell.length_c   1.000
_cell.angle_alpha   90.00
_cell.angle_beta   90.00
_cell.angle_gamma   90.00
#
_symmetry.space_group_name_H-M   'P 1'
#
loop_
_entity.id
_entity.type
_entity.pdbx_description
1 polymer ?
#
loop_
_entity_poly.entity_id
_entity_poly.type
_entity_poly.pdbx_seq_one_letter_code
_entity_poly.pdbx_strand_id
1 'polypeptide(L)'
;MSAPFSSAPDFLLAKTDAELLFLVQNPGFYHADLVATARQELQRRGVAWALPPASVEAAPPEINEDSERPWLLPALGLGLVVLAAVLYWWPTGNKSWKNKNGPVPSRELVAVQTHLMPSFDSLTKAQVRQMPALLPAAERQDTTAQRKFLLLAGRFWEAENQSAYLFQEAEAARIDSTFPGQVELTLDKWKRLTSVLVYNHKLQPTMSEQLELMHRAALLRRETLTTMKNFYIYGQPPLDQGLRYFNDSVTVMRQTLLGVPPQNRIRPMEELQKRVDAEVARKAMPQV
;
A
#
# COMPACT_ATOMS: atom_id res chain seq x y z
N MET A 1 -16.90 -3.25 40.38
CA MET A 1 -16.59 -1.83 40.64
C MET A 1 -15.86 -1.30 39.42
N SER A 2 -16.57 -0.60 38.54
CA SER A 2 -16.04 -0.05 37.29
C SER A 2 -15.51 1.35 37.58
N ALA A 3 -14.22 1.58 37.34
CA ALA A 3 -13.63 2.91 37.41
C ALA A 3 -14.06 3.73 36.19
N PRO A 4 -14.47 5.00 36.34
CA PRO A 4 -14.68 5.89 35.21
C PRO A 4 -13.31 6.34 34.66
N PHE A 5 -13.06 6.06 33.38
CA PHE A 5 -11.95 6.66 32.63
C PHE A 5 -12.28 8.13 32.38
N SER A 6 -11.74 9.01 33.23
CA SER A 6 -11.79 10.45 33.00
C SER A 6 -10.77 10.81 31.92
N SER A 7 -11.24 11.09 30.70
CA SER A 7 -10.40 11.50 29.58
C SER A 7 -10.11 13.01 29.63
N ALA A 8 -8.94 13.35 30.15
CA ALA A 8 -8.10 14.54 29.95
C ALA A 8 -8.73 15.78 29.24
N PRO A 9 -9.48 16.63 29.95
CA PRO A 9 -9.81 17.98 29.49
C PRO A 9 -8.57 18.91 29.40
N ASP A 10 -7.50 18.61 30.14
CA ASP A 10 -6.31 19.47 30.23
C ASP A 10 -5.44 19.52 28.96
N PHE A 11 -5.47 18.48 28.14
CA PHE A 11 -4.59 18.41 26.96
C PHE A 11 -4.96 19.43 25.88
N LEU A 12 -6.26 19.73 25.69
CA LEU A 12 -6.74 20.66 24.67
C LEU A 12 -6.54 22.12 25.07
N LEU A 13 -6.49 22.42 26.37
CA LEU A 13 -6.22 23.76 26.87
C LEU A 13 -4.79 24.23 26.53
N ALA A 14 -3.83 23.31 26.51
CA ALA A 14 -2.44 23.58 26.16
C ALA A 14 -2.18 23.77 24.66
N LYS A 15 -3.19 23.54 23.79
CA LYS A 15 -3.03 23.63 22.32
C LYS A 15 -3.23 25.04 21.80
N THR A 16 -2.45 25.38 20.79
CA THR A 16 -2.56 26.63 20.04
C THR A 16 -3.80 26.64 19.14
N ASP A 17 -4.30 27.83 18.78
CA ASP A 17 -5.52 27.96 17.97
C ASP A 17 -5.36 27.33 16.57
N ALA A 18 -4.13 27.37 16.02
CA ALA A 18 -3.80 26.71 14.76
C ALA A 18 -3.89 25.18 14.86
N GLU A 19 -3.46 24.59 15.98
CA GLU A 19 -3.59 23.15 16.21
C GLU A 19 -5.05 22.74 16.41
N LEU A 20 -5.83 23.55 17.14
CA LEU A 20 -7.26 23.29 17.31
C LEU A 20 -8.01 23.38 15.97
N LEU A 21 -7.68 24.35 15.11
CA LEU A 21 -8.23 24.46 13.76
C LEU A 21 -7.87 23.24 12.89
N PHE A 22 -6.64 22.75 13.00
CA PHE A 22 -6.20 21.57 12.26
C PHE A 22 -7.01 20.32 12.63
N LEU A 23 -7.33 20.14 13.92
CA LEU A 23 -8.19 19.05 14.41
C LEU A 23 -9.60 19.12 13.81
N VAL A 24 -10.16 20.34 13.70
CA VAL A 24 -11.51 20.56 13.15
C VAL A 24 -11.56 20.40 11.64
N GLN A 25 -10.50 20.76 10.92
CA GLN A 25 -10.41 20.64 9.46
C GLN A 25 -10.17 19.20 8.99
N ASN A 26 -9.67 18.33 9.87
CA ASN A 26 -9.29 16.96 9.53
C ASN A 26 -10.05 15.91 10.37
N PRO A 27 -11.39 15.95 10.44
CA PRO A 27 -12.16 15.14 11.38
C PRO A 27 -12.04 13.63 11.15
N GLY A 28 -11.70 13.21 9.92
CA GLY A 28 -11.52 11.78 9.58
C GLY A 28 -10.31 11.12 10.24
N PHE A 29 -9.39 11.88 10.82
CA PHE A 29 -8.17 11.37 11.45
C PHE A 29 -8.23 11.35 12.98
N TYR A 30 -9.32 11.81 13.58
CA TYR A 30 -9.46 11.99 15.02
C TYR A 30 -10.78 11.41 15.54
N HIS A 31 -10.82 11.09 16.83
CA HIS A 31 -12.06 10.67 17.48
C HIS A 31 -13.08 11.81 17.50
N ALA A 32 -14.35 11.48 17.26
CA ALA A 32 -15.44 12.44 17.17
C ALA A 32 -15.55 13.34 18.41
N ASP A 33 -15.30 12.78 19.60
CA ASP A 33 -15.34 13.52 20.87
C ASP A 33 -14.23 14.58 20.93
N LEU A 34 -13.02 14.26 20.47
CA LEU A 34 -11.88 15.19 20.45
C LEU A 34 -12.12 16.35 19.48
N VAL A 35 -12.68 16.04 18.31
CA VAL A 35 -13.08 17.06 17.32
C VAL A 35 -14.21 17.95 17.88
N ALA A 36 -15.18 17.37 18.57
CA ALA A 36 -16.27 18.11 19.19
C ALA A 36 -15.77 19.04 20.31
N THR A 37 -14.88 18.57 21.17
CA THR A 37 -14.28 19.41 22.22
C THR A 37 -13.36 20.50 21.65
N ALA A 38 -12.60 20.21 20.58
CA ALA A 38 -11.79 21.22 19.89
C ALA A 38 -12.65 22.32 19.23
N ARG A 39 -13.83 21.96 18.69
CA ARG A 39 -14.81 22.94 18.17
C ARG A 39 -15.35 23.85 19.28
N GLN A 40 -15.70 23.28 20.43
CA GLN A 40 -16.18 24.04 21.59
C GLN A 40 -15.10 24.99 22.12
N GLU A 41 -13.84 24.54 22.15
CA GLU A 41 -12.72 25.37 22.61
C GLU A 41 -12.42 26.53 21.63
N LEU A 42 -12.47 26.30 20.31
CA LEU A 42 -12.34 27.38 19.32
C LEU A 42 -13.47 28.41 19.40
N GLN A 43 -14.71 27.94 19.64
CA GLN A 43 -15.86 28.83 19.87
C GLN A 43 -15.68 29.66 21.14
N ARG A 44 -15.18 29.05 22.24
CA ARG A 44 -14.86 29.76 23.48
C ARG A 44 -13.79 30.84 23.28
N ARG A 45 -12.83 30.59 22.38
CA ARG A 45 -11.75 31.53 22.05
C ARG A 45 -12.14 32.58 20.99
N GLY A 46 -13.37 32.55 20.48
CA GLY A 46 -13.86 33.53 19.51
C GLY A 46 -13.21 33.45 18.12
N VAL A 47 -12.57 32.32 17.78
CA VAL A 47 -11.92 32.12 16.49
C VAL A 47 -12.98 31.76 15.44
N ALA A 48 -13.27 32.67 14.52
CA ALA A 48 -14.18 32.43 13.42
C ALA A 48 -13.57 31.40 12.45
N TRP A 49 -14.21 30.25 12.29
CA TRP A 49 -13.84 29.24 11.30
C TRP A 49 -14.93 29.14 10.24
N ALA A 50 -14.53 29.19 8.97
CA ALA A 50 -15.44 28.98 7.86
C ALA A 50 -15.72 27.48 7.74
N LEU A 51 -16.98 27.08 7.92
CA LEU A 51 -17.44 25.74 7.53
C LEU A 51 -17.15 25.56 6.03
N PRO A 52 -16.46 24.48 5.60
CA PRO A 52 -16.60 24.03 4.23
C PRO A 52 -18.08 23.65 4.00
N PRO A 53 -18.67 23.99 2.84
CA PRO A 53 -20.06 23.64 2.55
C PRO A 53 -20.23 22.12 2.63
N ALA A 54 -21.33 21.70 3.25
CA ALA A 54 -21.73 20.29 3.31
C ALA A 54 -21.67 19.70 1.89
N SER A 55 -20.90 18.62 1.72
CA SER A 55 -20.95 17.82 0.51
C SER A 55 -22.38 17.31 0.33
N VAL A 56 -23.07 17.88 -0.65
CA VAL A 56 -24.38 17.42 -1.07
C VAL A 56 -24.20 16.01 -1.62
N GLU A 57 -24.84 15.07 -0.95
CA GLU A 57 -25.01 13.70 -1.39
C GLU A 57 -25.75 13.71 -2.74
N ALA A 58 -25.01 13.40 -3.80
CA ALA A 58 -25.57 13.32 -5.15
C ALA A 58 -26.45 12.07 -5.25
N ALA A 59 -27.73 12.31 -5.51
CA ALA A 59 -28.71 11.30 -5.85
C ALA A 59 -28.25 10.42 -7.03
N PRO A 60 -28.64 9.12 -7.07
CA PRO A 60 -28.28 8.21 -8.14
C PRO A 60 -28.88 8.66 -9.48
N PRO A 61 -28.14 8.54 -10.61
CA PRO A 61 -28.71 8.81 -11.91
C PRO A 61 -29.74 7.72 -12.29
N GLU A 62 -30.91 8.19 -12.72
CA GLU A 62 -31.95 7.39 -13.36
C GLU A 62 -31.41 6.69 -14.61
N ILE A 63 -31.70 5.39 -14.70
CA ILE A 63 -31.41 4.55 -15.86
C ILE A 63 -32.50 4.86 -16.90
N ASN A 64 -32.11 5.50 -18.00
CA ASN A 64 -32.94 5.56 -19.20
C ASN A 64 -32.74 4.27 -20.00
N GLU A 65 -33.81 3.46 -20.04
CA GLU A 65 -34.02 2.43 -21.05
C GLU A 65 -34.19 3.10 -22.42
N ASP A 66 -33.45 2.63 -23.42
CA ASP A 66 -33.91 2.39 -24.80
C ASP A 66 -32.72 2.36 -25.77
N SER A 67 -32.48 1.18 -26.35
CA SER A 67 -32.30 1.00 -27.80
C SER A 67 -31.88 -0.43 -28.11
N GLU A 68 -32.87 -1.24 -28.49
CA GLU A 68 -32.69 -2.52 -29.17
C GLU A 68 -32.02 -2.31 -30.53
N ARG A 69 -30.95 -3.07 -30.82
CA ARG A 69 -30.50 -3.31 -32.20
C ARG A 69 -30.21 -4.81 -32.39
N PRO A 70 -31.14 -5.56 -33.00
CA PRO A 70 -30.93 -6.95 -33.39
C PRO A 70 -29.99 -6.98 -34.61
N TRP A 71 -29.32 -8.11 -34.87
CA TRP A 71 -28.53 -8.48 -36.09
C TRP A 71 -27.05 -8.86 -35.88
N LEU A 72 -26.63 -9.36 -34.72
CA LEU A 72 -25.31 -10.00 -34.56
C LEU A 72 -25.41 -11.44 -34.04
N LEU A 73 -26.29 -12.24 -34.65
CA LEU A 73 -26.70 -13.55 -34.12
C LEU A 73 -26.29 -14.82 -34.91
N PRO A 74 -25.28 -14.83 -35.80
CA PRO A 74 -24.73 -16.14 -36.18
C PRO A 74 -23.20 -16.21 -36.33
N ALA A 75 -22.42 -15.51 -35.50
CA ALA A 75 -20.95 -15.63 -35.50
C ALA A 75 -20.36 -16.07 -34.14
N LEU A 76 -21.19 -16.60 -33.24
CA LEU A 76 -20.82 -16.92 -31.85
C LEU A 76 -20.51 -18.41 -31.60
N GLY A 77 -20.58 -19.25 -32.64
CA GLY A 77 -20.49 -20.71 -32.49
C GLY A 77 -19.09 -21.33 -32.60
N LEU A 78 -18.18 -20.75 -33.39
CA LEU A 78 -16.88 -21.38 -33.71
C LEU A 78 -15.68 -20.83 -32.93
N GLY A 79 -15.79 -19.62 -32.35
CA GLY A 79 -14.75 -19.06 -31.48
C GLY A 79 -14.69 -19.70 -30.08
N LEU A 80 -15.81 -20.26 -29.61
CA LEU A 80 -15.95 -20.81 -28.25
C LEU A 80 -15.22 -22.14 -28.06
N VAL A 81 -15.02 -22.92 -29.13
CA VAL A 81 -14.34 -24.22 -29.07
C VAL A 81 -12.81 -24.08 -29.09
N VAL A 82 -12.28 -23.06 -29.77
CA VAL A 82 -10.83 -22.78 -29.81
C VAL A 82 -10.38 -22.02 -28.56
N LEU A 83 -11.23 -21.15 -28.00
CA LEU A 83 -10.96 -20.51 -26.71
C LEU A 83 -10.92 -21.54 -25.56
N ALA A 84 -11.73 -22.60 -25.64
CA ALA A 84 -11.73 -23.68 -24.65
C ALA A 84 -10.45 -24.55 -24.70
N ALA A 85 -9.85 -24.75 -25.88
CA ALA A 85 -8.64 -25.55 -26.02
C ALA A 85 -7.36 -24.80 -25.60
N VAL A 86 -7.31 -23.48 -25.79
CA VAL A 86 -6.15 -22.65 -25.37
C VAL A 86 -6.20 -22.34 -23.87
N LEU A 87 -7.39 -22.23 -23.27
CA LEU A 87 -7.55 -22.11 -21.81
C LEU A 87 -7.25 -23.42 -21.06
N TYR A 88 -7.27 -24.58 -21.73
CA TYR A 88 -7.02 -25.88 -21.11
C TYR A 88 -5.54 -26.17 -20.84
N TRP A 89 -4.61 -25.55 -21.58
CA TRP A 89 -3.16 -25.83 -21.47
C TRP A 89 -2.28 -24.70 -20.93
N TRP A 90 -2.82 -23.51 -20.68
CA TRP A 90 -2.08 -22.49 -19.95
C TRP A 90 -2.30 -22.70 -18.44
N PRO A 91 -1.24 -22.79 -17.61
CA PRO A 91 -1.40 -22.81 -16.16
C PRO A 91 -1.76 -21.40 -15.70
N THR A 92 -3.01 -21.01 -15.95
CA THR A 92 -3.66 -20.00 -15.14
C THR A 92 -3.83 -20.63 -13.78
N GLY A 93 -2.98 -20.23 -12.83
CA GLY A 93 -3.24 -20.38 -11.42
C GLY A 93 -4.46 -19.54 -11.02
N ASN A 94 -5.61 -19.75 -11.66
CA ASN A 94 -6.91 -19.38 -11.12
C ASN A 94 -7.22 -20.38 -10.00
N LYS A 95 -6.45 -20.27 -8.92
CA LYS A 95 -6.96 -20.71 -7.62
C LYS A 95 -8.09 -19.75 -7.33
N SER A 96 -9.31 -20.16 -7.68
CA SER A 96 -10.53 -19.46 -7.32
C SER A 96 -10.42 -19.15 -5.84
N TRP A 97 -10.37 -17.86 -5.52
CA TRP A 97 -10.24 -17.39 -4.16
C TRP A 97 -11.65 -17.50 -3.52
N LYS A 98 -12.09 -18.75 -3.36
CA LYS A 98 -13.32 -19.14 -2.70
C LYS A 98 -12.93 -19.40 -1.26
N ASN A 99 -13.11 -18.40 -0.41
CA ASN A 99 -13.29 -18.66 1.02
C ASN A 99 -14.46 -19.64 1.15
N LYS A 100 -14.16 -20.89 1.54
CA LYS A 100 -15.18 -21.90 1.87
C LYS A 100 -15.85 -21.49 3.18
N ASN A 101 -16.70 -20.47 3.15
CA ASN A 101 -17.68 -20.22 4.19
C ASN A 101 -18.91 -21.10 3.90
N GLY A 102 -18.71 -22.42 3.96
CA GLY A 102 -19.80 -23.39 4.08
C GLY A 102 -20.16 -23.58 5.55
N PRO A 103 -21.38 -24.03 5.88
CA PRO A 103 -21.82 -24.28 7.26
C PRO A 103 -20.84 -25.24 7.94
N VAL A 104 -20.32 -24.84 9.11
CA VAL A 104 -19.21 -25.49 9.84
C VAL A 104 -19.53 -26.96 10.11
N PRO A 105 -18.91 -27.92 9.39
CA PRO A 105 -18.93 -29.32 9.79
C PRO A 105 -17.84 -29.55 10.85
N SER A 106 -18.00 -30.63 11.62
CA SER A 106 -17.12 -31.10 12.69
C SER A 106 -15.63 -30.74 12.49
N ARG A 107 -15.01 -30.14 13.53
CA ARG A 107 -13.59 -29.76 13.54
C ARG A 107 -12.70 -30.99 13.49
N GLU A 108 -12.34 -31.40 12.29
CA GLU A 108 -11.17 -32.24 12.05
C GLU A 108 -9.93 -31.34 12.04
N LEU A 109 -8.90 -31.70 12.82
CA LEU A 109 -7.63 -30.96 12.85
C LEU A 109 -6.89 -31.23 11.54
N VAL A 110 -7.19 -30.44 10.52
CA VAL A 110 -6.44 -30.45 9.26
C VAL A 110 -5.12 -29.74 9.50
N ALA A 111 -4.01 -30.43 9.28
CA ALA A 111 -2.69 -29.82 9.26
C ALA A 111 -2.65 -28.78 8.12
N VAL A 112 -2.77 -27.50 8.48
CA VAL A 112 -2.64 -26.40 7.54
C VAL A 112 -1.14 -26.21 7.25
N GLN A 113 -0.73 -26.49 6.02
CA GLN A 113 0.64 -26.23 5.58
C GLN A 113 0.88 -24.71 5.62
N THR A 114 1.65 -24.26 6.61
CA THR A 114 2.00 -22.85 6.78
C THR A 114 3.19 -22.50 5.91
N HIS A 115 3.06 -21.56 4.99
CA HIS A 115 4.22 -21.03 4.25
C HIS A 115 4.99 -20.10 5.18
N LEU A 116 6.21 -20.49 5.57
CA LEU A 116 7.08 -19.64 6.37
C LEU A 116 7.63 -18.50 5.52
N MET A 117 7.62 -17.28 6.06
CA MET A 117 8.26 -16.14 5.41
C MET A 117 9.78 -16.36 5.36
N PRO A 118 10.43 -16.21 4.20
CA PRO A 118 11.85 -16.43 4.07
C PRO A 118 12.66 -15.34 4.81
N SER A 119 13.92 -15.64 5.13
CA SER A 119 14.84 -14.63 5.67
C SER A 119 15.36 -13.73 4.56
N PHE A 120 15.50 -12.44 4.82
CA PHE A 120 16.01 -11.45 3.86
C PHE A 120 17.36 -10.84 4.27
N ASP A 121 18.04 -11.42 5.27
CA ASP A 121 19.22 -10.81 5.89
C ASP A 121 20.38 -10.59 4.92
N SER A 122 20.63 -11.55 4.03
CA SER A 122 21.68 -11.46 3.02
C SER A 122 21.39 -10.35 2.00
N LEU A 123 20.15 -10.28 1.53
CA LEU A 123 19.68 -9.25 0.59
C LEU A 123 19.74 -7.86 1.22
N THR A 124 19.22 -7.71 2.44
CA THR A 124 19.26 -6.46 3.21
C THR A 124 20.70 -5.99 3.42
N LYS A 125 21.62 -6.88 3.83
CA LYS A 125 23.04 -6.54 3.98
C LYS A 125 23.67 -6.08 2.66
N ALA A 126 23.34 -6.74 1.55
CA ALA A 126 23.85 -6.35 0.24
C ALA A 126 23.35 -4.96 -0.18
N GLN A 127 22.06 -4.67 0.00
CA GLN A 127 21.47 -3.36 -0.30
C GLN A 127 22.09 -2.25 0.55
N VAL A 128 22.19 -2.44 1.87
CA VAL A 128 22.81 -1.46 2.77
C VAL A 128 24.27 -1.20 2.42
N ARG A 129 25.03 -2.24 2.02
CA ARG A 129 26.44 -2.09 1.62
C ARG A 129 26.64 -1.25 0.35
N GLN A 130 25.64 -1.18 -0.53
CA GLN A 130 25.71 -0.39 -1.77
C GLN A 130 25.49 1.12 -1.51
N MET A 131 24.72 1.46 -0.49
CA MET A 131 24.29 2.84 -0.26
C MET A 131 25.41 3.86 -0.01
N PRO A 132 26.49 3.53 0.73
CA PRO A 132 27.62 4.46 0.89
C PRO A 132 28.20 4.94 -0.43
N ALA A 133 28.23 4.09 -1.47
CA ALA A 133 28.79 4.45 -2.77
C ALA A 133 27.94 5.49 -3.52
N LEU A 134 26.67 5.64 -3.14
CA LEU A 134 25.74 6.62 -3.72
C LEU A 134 25.84 8.00 -3.05
N LEU A 135 26.64 8.13 -1.99
CA LEU A 135 26.80 9.37 -1.25
C LEU A 135 27.97 10.21 -1.80
N PRO A 136 27.84 11.54 -1.84
CA PRO A 136 28.95 12.42 -2.20
C PRO A 136 30.19 12.17 -1.33
N ALA A 137 31.38 12.35 -1.90
CA ALA A 137 32.64 12.11 -1.18
C ALA A 137 32.76 12.93 0.12
N ALA A 138 32.25 14.16 0.12
CA ALA A 138 32.21 15.03 1.30
C ALA A 138 31.34 14.43 2.43
N GLU A 139 30.16 13.91 2.09
CA GLU A 139 29.24 13.32 3.08
C GLU A 139 29.75 11.98 3.62
N ARG A 140 30.53 11.23 2.83
CA ARG A 140 31.13 9.96 3.26
C ARG A 140 32.16 10.12 4.39
N GLN A 141 32.70 11.31 4.60
CA GLN A 141 33.67 11.56 5.68
C GLN A 141 33.00 11.65 7.06
N ASP A 142 31.70 11.95 7.12
CA ASP A 142 30.94 11.96 8.36
C ASP A 142 30.51 10.54 8.75
N THR A 143 31.42 9.84 9.42
CA THR A 143 31.21 8.45 9.87
C THR A 143 30.06 8.30 10.86
N THR A 144 29.69 9.36 11.59
CA THR A 144 28.60 9.31 12.59
C THR A 144 27.24 9.42 11.91
N ALA A 145 27.06 10.40 11.03
CA ALA A 145 25.84 10.52 10.22
C ALA A 145 25.67 9.29 9.33
N GLN A 146 26.75 8.82 8.70
CA GLN A 146 26.72 7.63 7.86
C GLN A 146 26.29 6.38 8.64
N ARG A 147 26.83 6.14 9.85
CA ARG A 147 26.43 4.98 10.66
C ARG A 147 24.94 5.01 11.01
N LYS A 148 24.42 6.18 11.43
CA LYS A 148 22.99 6.34 11.73
C LYS A 148 22.14 6.10 10.50
N PHE A 149 22.52 6.70 9.38
CA PHE A 149 21.85 6.52 8.10
C PHE A 149 21.78 5.04 7.69
N LEU A 150 22.89 4.31 7.73
CA LEU A 150 22.93 2.88 7.39
C LEU A 150 22.10 2.01 8.33
N LEU A 151 22.01 2.37 9.61
CA LEU A 151 21.15 1.68 10.57
C LEU A 151 19.67 1.86 10.23
N LEU A 152 19.25 3.07 9.90
CA LEU A 152 17.87 3.37 9.47
C LEU A 152 17.56 2.68 8.14
N ALA A 153 18.50 2.75 7.20
CA ALA A 153 18.39 2.06 5.92
C ALA A 153 18.27 0.54 6.09
N GLY A 154 19.01 -0.07 7.02
CA GLY A 154 18.88 -1.49 7.31
C GLY A 154 17.49 -1.88 7.78
N ARG A 155 16.90 -1.11 8.69
CA ARG A 155 15.52 -1.31 9.16
C ARG A 155 14.50 -1.11 8.03
N PHE A 156 14.73 -0.13 7.17
CA PHE A 156 13.92 0.10 5.98
C PHE A 156 13.96 -1.11 5.04
N TRP A 157 15.15 -1.56 4.64
CA TRP A 157 15.31 -2.65 3.70
C TRP A 157 14.77 -3.98 4.21
N GLU A 158 14.91 -4.25 5.51
CA GLU A 158 14.31 -5.42 6.14
C GLU A 158 12.78 -5.42 6.01
N ALA A 159 12.12 -4.30 6.33
CA ALA A 159 10.67 -4.17 6.22
C ALA A 159 10.21 -4.17 4.74
N GLU A 160 10.95 -3.51 3.86
CA GLU A 160 10.64 -3.43 2.43
C GLU A 160 10.75 -4.78 1.73
N ASN A 161 11.81 -5.56 1.98
CA ASN A 161 11.98 -6.87 1.37
C ASN A 161 10.87 -7.84 1.78
N GLN A 162 10.44 -7.79 3.05
CA GLN A 162 9.28 -8.56 3.52
C GLN A 162 7.97 -8.10 2.88
N SER A 163 7.77 -6.80 2.75
CA SER A 163 6.57 -6.23 2.12
C SER A 163 6.48 -6.58 0.65
N ALA A 164 7.60 -6.51 -0.08
CA ALA A 164 7.69 -6.88 -1.48
C ALA A 164 7.41 -8.36 -1.70
N TYR A 165 7.89 -9.23 -0.80
CA TYR A 165 7.57 -10.66 -0.84
C TYR A 165 6.07 -10.92 -0.64
N LEU A 166 5.46 -10.31 0.40
CA LEU A 166 4.03 -10.47 0.66
C LEU A 166 3.17 -9.96 -0.51
N PHE A 167 3.59 -8.86 -1.15
CA PHE A 167 2.95 -8.35 -2.35
C PHE A 167 3.04 -9.36 -3.51
N GLN A 168 4.22 -9.94 -3.74
CA GLN A 168 4.42 -10.95 -4.80
C GLN A 168 3.63 -12.24 -4.56
N GLU A 169 3.55 -12.71 -3.31
CA GLU A 169 2.75 -13.88 -2.96
C GLU A 169 1.25 -13.62 -3.18
N ALA A 170 0.77 -12.42 -2.85
CA ALA A 170 -0.60 -12.01 -3.14
C ALA A 170 -0.87 -11.90 -4.65
N GLU A 171 0.07 -11.34 -5.41
CA GLU A 171 -0.01 -11.25 -6.87
C GLU A 171 -0.01 -12.62 -7.54
N ALA A 172 0.77 -13.56 -7.01
CA ALA A 172 0.82 -14.94 -7.49
C ALA A 172 -0.34 -15.82 -6.99
N ALA A 173 -1.28 -15.26 -6.21
CA ALA A 173 -2.37 -16.00 -5.56
C ALA A 173 -1.88 -17.19 -4.71
N ARG A 174 -0.73 -17.02 -4.03
CA ARG A 174 -0.06 -18.03 -3.19
C ARG A 174 -0.21 -17.80 -1.69
N ILE A 175 -0.98 -16.79 -1.29
CA ILE A 175 -1.25 -16.51 0.12
C ILE A 175 -2.15 -17.56 0.78
N ASP A 176 -1.90 -17.83 2.06
CA ASP A 176 -2.65 -18.78 2.89
C ASP A 176 -3.25 -18.07 4.12
N SER A 177 -3.84 -18.84 5.04
CA SER A 177 -4.46 -18.32 6.27
C SER A 177 -3.49 -17.61 7.22
N THR A 178 -2.18 -17.76 7.04
CA THR A 178 -1.16 -17.08 7.84
C THR A 178 -0.85 -15.67 7.31
N PHE A 179 -1.30 -15.34 6.09
CA PHE A 179 -1.03 -14.06 5.44
C PHE A 179 -1.34 -12.83 6.31
N PRO A 180 -2.52 -12.71 6.97
CA PRO A 180 -2.79 -11.57 7.84
C PRO A 180 -1.78 -11.41 8.99
N GLY A 181 -1.36 -12.52 9.60
CA GLY A 181 -0.36 -12.51 10.66
C GLY A 181 1.02 -12.09 10.15
N GLN A 182 1.43 -12.55 8.97
CA GLN A 182 2.67 -12.12 8.34
C GLN A 182 2.65 -10.62 8.02
N VAL A 183 1.52 -10.12 7.50
CA VAL A 183 1.31 -8.69 7.25
C VAL A 183 1.41 -7.88 8.54
N GLU A 184 0.82 -8.33 9.65
CA GLU A 184 0.90 -7.65 10.94
C GLU A 184 2.34 -7.57 11.47
N LEU A 185 3.10 -8.66 11.36
CA LEU A 185 4.52 -8.66 11.74
C LEU A 185 5.34 -7.67 10.92
N THR A 186 5.07 -7.56 9.61
CA THR A 186 5.73 -6.58 8.75
C THR A 186 5.27 -5.14 9.04
N LEU A 187 3.97 -4.93 9.31
CA LEU A 187 3.43 -3.62 9.73
C LEU A 187 4.06 -3.12 11.03
N ASP A 188 4.34 -4.01 11.99
CA ASP A 188 5.04 -3.66 13.23
C ASP A 188 6.46 -3.15 12.97
N LYS A 189 7.18 -3.74 11.99
CA LYS A 189 8.49 -3.24 11.58
C LYS A 189 8.39 -1.84 10.99
N TRP A 190 7.41 -1.61 10.12
CA TRP A 190 7.16 -0.27 9.58
C TRP A 190 6.78 0.75 10.64
N LYS A 191 5.96 0.37 11.62
CA LYS A 191 5.58 1.24 12.74
C LYS A 191 6.80 1.67 13.54
N ARG A 192 7.69 0.73 13.89
CA ARG A 192 8.94 1.01 14.61
C ARG A 192 9.91 1.86 13.80
N LEU A 193 9.98 1.67 12.48
CA LEU A 193 10.80 2.51 11.61
C LEU A 193 10.23 3.94 11.56
N THR A 194 8.96 4.09 11.18
CA THR A 194 8.31 5.40 11.03
C THR A 194 8.35 6.22 12.32
N SER A 195 8.20 5.60 13.50
CA SER A 195 8.36 6.32 14.77
C SER A 195 9.75 6.92 14.95
N VAL A 196 10.79 6.29 14.40
CA VAL A 196 12.17 6.79 14.48
C VAL A 196 12.46 7.81 13.37
N LEU A 197 11.82 7.69 12.21
CA LEU A 197 12.04 8.60 11.07
C LEU A 197 11.55 10.03 11.32
N VAL A 198 10.60 10.23 12.25
CA VAL A 198 10.09 11.57 12.61
C VAL A 198 11.15 12.44 13.30
N TYR A 199 12.18 11.83 13.92
CA TYR A 199 13.20 12.59 14.63
C TYR A 199 14.23 13.23 13.69
N ASN A 200 14.72 14.41 14.08
CA ASN A 200 15.86 15.03 13.39
C ASN A 200 17.16 14.29 13.76
N HIS A 201 17.70 13.55 12.78
CA HIS A 201 18.92 12.75 12.96
C HIS A 201 20.22 13.53 12.75
N LYS A 202 20.14 14.82 12.39
CA LYS A 202 21.28 15.67 11.99
C LYS A 202 22.12 15.00 10.90
N LEU A 203 21.45 14.48 9.88
CA LEU A 203 22.10 13.86 8.73
C LEU A 203 22.57 14.92 7.75
N GLN A 204 23.53 14.53 6.90
CA GLN A 204 23.94 15.36 5.76
C GLN A 204 22.79 15.46 4.73
N PRO A 205 22.81 16.45 3.83
CA PRO A 205 21.68 16.72 2.92
C PRO A 205 21.26 15.51 2.08
N THR A 206 22.20 14.83 1.40
CA THR A 206 21.87 13.69 0.54
C THR A 206 21.34 12.51 1.36
N MET A 207 21.94 12.24 2.52
CA MET A 207 21.42 11.21 3.44
C MET A 207 20.00 11.53 3.94
N SER A 208 19.70 12.80 4.18
CA SER A 208 18.37 13.28 4.60
C SER A 208 17.34 13.10 3.49
N GLU A 209 17.68 13.45 2.25
CA GLU A 209 16.80 13.24 1.09
C GLU A 209 16.48 11.76 0.86
N GLN A 210 17.48 10.89 0.98
CA GLN A 210 17.27 9.44 0.90
C GLN A 210 16.40 8.93 2.05
N LEU A 211 16.54 9.50 3.26
CA LEU A 211 15.70 9.15 4.40
C LEU A 211 14.24 9.58 4.21
N GLU A 212 14.00 10.77 3.65
CA GLU A 212 12.66 11.22 3.29
C GLU A 212 12.00 10.32 2.25
N LEU A 213 12.78 9.84 1.28
CA LEU A 213 12.29 8.88 0.29
C LEU A 213 11.91 7.54 0.94
N MET A 214 12.71 7.05 1.90
CA MET A 214 12.37 5.87 2.71
C MET A 214 11.09 6.09 3.54
N HIS A 215 10.93 7.28 4.11
CA HIS A 215 9.74 7.62 4.89
C HIS A 215 8.47 7.60 4.03
N ARG A 216 8.51 8.20 2.83
CA ARG A 216 7.39 8.15 1.87
C ARG A 216 7.06 6.72 1.45
N ALA A 217 8.07 5.91 1.13
CA ALA A 217 7.88 4.50 0.80
C ALA A 217 7.26 3.72 1.96
N ALA A 218 7.69 3.98 3.21
CA ALA A 218 7.13 3.36 4.40
C ALA A 218 5.65 3.67 4.60
N LEU A 219 5.23 4.92 4.35
CA LEU A 219 3.82 5.31 4.43
C LEU A 219 2.97 4.55 3.40
N LEU A 220 3.43 4.50 2.15
CA LEU A 220 2.73 3.75 1.09
C LEU A 220 2.67 2.25 1.38
N ARG A 221 3.75 1.65 1.90
CA ARG A 221 3.77 0.22 2.27
C ARG A 221 2.83 -0.09 3.42
N ARG A 222 2.76 0.76 4.44
CA ARG A 222 1.81 0.59 5.54
C ARG A 222 0.37 0.61 5.05
N GLU A 223 0.03 1.56 4.18
CA GLU A 223 -1.30 1.65 3.58
C GLU A 223 -1.59 0.40 2.76
N THR A 224 -0.68 0.05 1.83
CA THR A 224 -0.83 -1.10 0.94
C THR A 224 -1.04 -2.39 1.73
N LEU A 225 -0.20 -2.67 2.72
CA LEU A 225 -0.30 -3.86 3.56
C LEU A 225 -1.59 -3.88 4.38
N THR A 226 -2.01 -2.74 4.93
CA THR A 226 -3.26 -2.65 5.70
C THR A 226 -4.46 -2.98 4.82
N THR A 227 -4.51 -2.41 3.62
CA THR A 227 -5.60 -2.67 2.66
C THR A 227 -5.59 -4.11 2.18
N MET A 228 -4.42 -4.67 1.81
CA MET A 228 -4.28 -6.08 1.44
C MET A 228 -4.80 -7.02 2.54
N LYS A 229 -4.45 -6.74 3.80
CA LYS A 229 -4.93 -7.51 4.95
C LYS A 229 -6.44 -7.44 5.10
N ASN A 230 -7.00 -6.23 5.00
CA ASN A 230 -8.44 -6.03 5.14
C ASN A 230 -9.20 -6.73 4.00
N PHE A 231 -8.75 -6.59 2.75
CA PHE A 231 -9.33 -7.32 1.61
C PHE A 231 -9.29 -8.83 1.85
N TYR A 232 -8.16 -9.36 2.30
CA TYR A 232 -8.03 -10.77 2.67
C TYR A 232 -9.12 -11.20 3.69
N ILE A 233 -9.23 -10.46 4.79
CA ILE A 233 -10.15 -10.76 5.91
C ILE A 233 -11.61 -10.70 5.45
N TYR A 234 -11.97 -9.73 4.60
CA TYR A 234 -13.33 -9.57 4.09
C TYR A 234 -13.66 -10.46 2.90
N GLY A 235 -12.75 -11.32 2.46
CA GLY A 235 -12.99 -12.16 1.30
C GLY A 235 -13.09 -11.37 0.00
N GLN A 236 -12.37 -10.25 -0.11
CA GLN A 236 -12.09 -9.53 -1.37
C GLN A 236 -10.67 -9.80 -1.90
N PRO A 237 -10.46 -9.79 -3.23
CA PRO A 237 -9.12 -9.97 -3.80
C PRO A 237 -8.08 -9.07 -3.11
N PRO A 238 -6.98 -9.62 -2.57
CA PRO A 238 -6.01 -8.86 -1.78
C PRO A 238 -5.32 -7.71 -2.53
N LEU A 239 -5.38 -7.72 -3.85
CA LEU A 239 -4.80 -6.70 -4.72
C LEU A 239 -5.85 -6.16 -5.68
N ASP A 240 -6.02 -4.84 -5.67
CA ASP A 240 -6.73 -4.10 -6.70
C ASP A 240 -5.74 -3.33 -7.59
N GLN A 241 -6.27 -2.54 -8.53
CA GLN A 241 -5.44 -1.72 -9.41
C GLN A 241 -4.73 -0.57 -8.66
N GLY A 242 -5.35 0.01 -7.65
CA GLY A 242 -4.77 1.10 -6.85
C GLY A 242 -3.54 0.65 -6.07
N LEU A 243 -3.61 -0.52 -5.44
CA LEU A 243 -2.50 -1.14 -4.71
C LEU A 243 -1.33 -1.50 -5.64
N ARG A 244 -1.62 -1.86 -6.90
CA ARG A 244 -0.58 -2.06 -7.91
C ARG A 244 0.13 -0.74 -8.27
N TYR A 245 -0.59 0.36 -8.42
CA TYR A 245 0.01 1.69 -8.62
C TYR A 245 0.86 2.15 -7.42
N PHE A 246 0.42 1.89 -6.20
CA PHE A 246 1.23 2.17 -5.01
C PHE A 246 2.50 1.32 -4.98
N ASN A 247 2.41 0.04 -5.34
CA ASN A 247 3.59 -0.82 -5.44
C ASN A 247 4.58 -0.34 -6.52
N ASP A 248 4.09 0.14 -7.66
CA ASP A 248 4.93 0.75 -8.70
C ASP A 248 5.65 2.00 -8.19
N SER A 249 4.94 2.85 -7.46
CA SER A 249 5.52 4.05 -6.84
C SER A 249 6.64 3.69 -5.86
N VAL A 250 6.42 2.69 -5.01
CA VAL A 250 7.44 2.18 -4.08
C VAL A 250 8.60 1.53 -4.83
N THR A 251 8.33 0.81 -5.93
CA THR A 251 9.36 0.20 -6.77
C THR A 251 10.30 1.25 -7.37
N VAL A 252 9.76 2.37 -7.84
CA VAL A 252 10.57 3.49 -8.34
C VAL A 252 11.40 4.13 -7.22
N MET A 253 10.83 4.30 -6.02
CA MET A 253 11.57 4.80 -4.86
C MET A 253 12.72 3.86 -4.48
N ARG A 254 12.44 2.56 -4.45
CA ARG A 254 13.43 1.50 -4.21
C ARG A 254 14.58 1.56 -5.20
N GLN A 255 14.27 1.65 -6.48
CA GLN A 255 15.26 1.77 -7.55
C GLN A 255 16.09 3.06 -7.40
N THR A 256 15.46 4.15 -6.97
CA THR A 256 16.15 5.42 -6.69
C THR A 256 17.14 5.26 -5.53
N LEU A 257 16.76 4.61 -4.43
CA LEU A 257 17.66 4.33 -3.29
C LEU A 257 18.82 3.40 -3.63
N LEU A 258 18.66 2.56 -4.65
CA LEU A 258 19.72 1.68 -5.16
C LEU A 258 20.56 2.33 -6.26
N GLY A 259 20.32 3.62 -6.57
CA GLY A 259 21.09 4.35 -7.57
C GLY A 259 20.78 3.96 -9.01
N VAL A 260 19.63 3.32 -9.28
CA VAL A 260 19.22 2.98 -10.64
C VAL A 260 18.92 4.27 -11.41
N PRO A 261 19.59 4.52 -12.56
CA PRO A 261 19.36 5.71 -13.39
C PRO A 261 17.90 5.79 -13.86
N PRO A 262 17.30 7.00 -13.97
CA PRO A 262 15.90 7.17 -14.36
C PRO A 262 15.48 6.41 -15.62
N GLN A 263 16.35 6.37 -16.64
CA GLN A 263 16.11 5.66 -17.90
C GLN A 263 16.03 4.13 -17.78
N ASN A 264 16.57 3.56 -16.70
CA ASN A 264 16.60 2.12 -16.45
C ASN A 264 15.59 1.69 -15.38
N ARG A 265 14.73 2.61 -14.93
CA ARG A 265 13.71 2.32 -13.90
C ARG A 265 12.53 1.61 -14.53
N ILE A 266 12.09 0.56 -13.85
CA ILE A 266 10.98 -0.28 -14.27
C ILE A 266 9.74 0.15 -13.51
N ARG A 267 8.63 0.31 -14.25
CA ARG A 267 7.28 0.55 -13.73
C ARG A 267 6.39 -0.58 -14.22
N PRO A 268 6.21 -1.64 -13.42
CA PRO A 268 5.53 -2.87 -13.84
C PRO A 268 4.19 -2.64 -14.54
N MET A 269 3.36 -1.71 -14.05
CA MET A 269 2.06 -1.41 -14.65
C MET A 269 2.18 -0.69 -15.99
N GLU A 270 3.10 0.25 -16.14
CA GLU A 270 3.32 0.93 -17.42
C GLU A 270 3.87 -0.03 -18.48
N GLU A 271 4.74 -0.96 -18.08
CA GLU A 271 5.23 -2.00 -18.98
C GLU A 271 4.12 -2.96 -19.42
N LEU A 272 3.25 -3.34 -18.49
CA LEU A 272 2.09 -4.18 -18.79
C LEU A 272 1.15 -3.46 -19.77
N GLN A 273 0.86 -2.18 -19.54
CA GLN A 273 0.03 -1.38 -20.44
C GLN A 273 0.64 -1.31 -21.85
N LYS A 274 1.93 -1.02 -21.96
CA LYS A 274 2.63 -0.99 -23.25
C LYS A 274 2.56 -2.31 -24.01
N ARG A 275 2.63 -3.45 -23.30
CA ARG A 275 2.48 -4.78 -23.92
C ARG A 275 1.07 -5.00 -24.44
N VAL A 276 0.06 -4.64 -23.64
CA VAL A 276 -1.34 -4.71 -24.05
C VAL A 276 -1.59 -3.85 -25.29
N ASP A 277 -1.12 -2.60 -25.28
CA ASP A 277 -1.28 -1.67 -26.41
C ASP A 277 -0.57 -2.19 -27.67
N ALA A 278 0.63 -2.76 -27.53
CA ALA A 278 1.37 -3.36 -28.64
C ALA A 278 0.66 -4.59 -29.22
N GLU A 279 0.05 -5.43 -28.38
CA GLU A 279 -0.75 -6.57 -28.83
C GLU A 279 -2.03 -6.13 -29.54
N VAL A 280 -2.70 -5.10 -29.03
CA VAL A 280 -3.87 -4.50 -29.67
C VAL A 280 -3.49 -3.93 -31.04
N ALA A 281 -2.38 -3.20 -31.13
CA ALA A 281 -1.87 -2.65 -32.39
C ALA A 281 -1.52 -3.75 -33.40
N ARG A 282 -0.86 -4.84 -32.96
CA ARG A 282 -0.55 -6.00 -33.83
C ARG A 282 -1.80 -6.66 -34.39
N LYS A 283 -2.85 -6.81 -33.57
CA LYS A 283 -4.13 -7.40 -34.00
C LYS A 283 -4.92 -6.49 -34.95
N ALA A 284 -4.69 -5.18 -34.88
CA ALA A 284 -5.34 -4.19 -35.74
C ALA A 284 -4.68 -4.04 -37.13
N MET A 285 -3.47 -4.59 -37.34
CA MET A 285 -2.82 -4.58 -38.65
C MET A 285 -3.42 -5.67 -39.54
N PRO A 286 -3.88 -5.35 -40.77
CA PRO A 286 -4.35 -6.36 -41.71
C PRO A 286 -3.20 -7.33 -42.04
N GLN A 287 -3.48 -8.64 -41.99
CA GLN A 287 -2.53 -9.64 -42.46
C GLN A 287 -2.39 -9.47 -43.98
N VAL A 288 -1.21 -9.03 -44.42
CA VAL A 288 -0.81 -8.93 -45.83
C VAL A 288 -0.24 -10.27 -46.28
#